data_AF-A0A496C226-F1
#
_entry.id   AF-A0A496C226-F1
#
_cell.length_a   1.000
_cell.length_b   1.000
_cell.length_c   1.000
_cell.angle_alpha   90.00
_cell.angle_beta   90.00
_cell.angle_gamma   90.00
#
_symmetry.space_group_name_H-M   'P 1'
#
loop_
_entity.id
_entity.type
_entity.pdbx_description
1 polymer ?
#
loop_
_entity_poly.entity_id
_entity_poly.type
_entity_poly.pdbx_seq_one_letter_code
_entity_poly.pdbx_strand_id
1 'polypeptide(L)'
;MITLEQAKEKLEDLKSEIRCRLKCEPEDLEIVQHESGCISIYWVTKYIGLDYMNIPSEWIVVTIDWKEKRASMFADPSDFMVYTT
;
A
#
# COMPACT_ATOMS: atom_id res chain seq x y z
N MET A 1 -14.10 10.31 3.83
CA MET A 1 -14.08 9.14 2.92
C MET A 1 -13.51 9.63 1.59
N ILE A 2 -12.39 9.07 1.15
CA ILE A 2 -11.80 9.37 -0.16
C ILE A 2 -12.64 8.69 -1.24
N THR A 3 -12.90 9.37 -2.36
CA THR A 3 -13.57 8.75 -3.51
C THR A 3 -12.58 7.99 -4.39
N LEU A 4 -13.10 7.11 -5.24
CA LEU A 4 -12.28 6.40 -6.22
C LEU A 4 -11.51 7.35 -7.14
N GLU A 5 -12.12 8.46 -7.61
CA GLU A 5 -11.40 9.45 -8.42
C GLU A 5 -10.27 10.11 -7.65
N GLN A 6 -10.52 10.54 -6.41
CA GLN A 6 -9.51 11.17 -5.57
C GLN A 6 -8.33 10.25 -5.28
N ALA A 7 -8.58 8.96 -5.03
CA ALA A 7 -7.53 7.97 -4.85
C ALA A 7 -6.70 7.80 -6.13
N LYS A 8 -7.36 7.77 -7.31
CA LYS A 8 -6.68 7.64 -8.61
C LYS A 8 -5.81 8.85 -8.93
N GLU A 9 -6.28 10.06 -8.63
CA GLU A 9 -5.50 11.29 -8.83
C GLU A 9 -4.22 11.33 -7.99
N LYS A 10 -4.24 10.67 -6.82
CA LYS A 10 -3.11 10.64 -5.88
C LYS A 10 -2.24 9.40 -5.97
N LEU A 11 -2.42 8.56 -6.99
CA LEU A 11 -1.76 7.25 -7.08
C LEU A 11 -0.23 7.32 -6.97
N GLU A 12 0.39 8.32 -7.62
CA GLU A 12 1.85 8.52 -7.57
C GLU A 12 2.35 9.00 -6.19
N ASP A 13 1.56 9.82 -5.50
CA ASP A 13 1.86 10.25 -4.13
C ASP A 13 1.77 9.05 -3.18
N LEU A 14 0.71 8.23 -3.32
CA LEU A 14 0.52 7.00 -2.56
C LEU A 14 1.69 6.03 -2.77
N LYS A 15 2.10 5.85 -4.03
CA LYS A 15 3.26 5.02 -4.38
C LYS A 15 4.54 5.53 -3.71
N SER A 16 4.76 6.83 -3.71
CA SER A 16 5.92 7.47 -3.09
C SER A 16 5.93 7.31 -1.57
N GLU A 17 4.78 7.44 -0.93
CA GLU A 17 4.62 7.20 0.51
C GLU A 17 4.89 5.74 0.90
N ILE A 18 4.38 4.75 0.14
CA ILE A 18 4.67 3.33 0.37
C ILE A 18 6.18 3.08 0.29
N ARG A 19 6.84 3.62 -0.75
CA ARG A 19 8.30 3.53 -0.89
C ARG A 19 9.03 4.15 0.30
N CYS A 20 8.58 5.32 0.75
CA CYS A 20 9.19 6.01 1.88
C CYS A 20 9.09 5.21 3.18
N ARG A 21 7.92 4.62 3.46
CA ARG A 21 7.65 3.88 4.70
C ARG A 21 8.30 2.50 4.72
N LEU A 22 8.15 1.72 3.64
CA LEU A 22 8.66 0.35 3.58
C LEU A 22 10.13 0.24 3.15
N LYS A 23 10.70 1.31 2.57
CA LYS A 23 12.03 1.30 1.94
C LYS A 23 12.15 0.26 0.80
N CYS A 24 11.03 -0.02 0.12
CA CYS A 24 10.94 -0.96 -0.99
C CYS A 24 10.17 -0.34 -2.15
N GLU A 25 10.37 -0.86 -3.37
CA GLU A 25 9.55 -0.47 -4.51
C GLU A 25 8.22 -1.23 -4.49
N PRO A 26 7.06 -0.53 -4.49
CA PRO A 26 5.78 -1.17 -4.73
C PRO A 26 5.60 -1.53 -6.21
N GLU A 27 5.18 -2.76 -6.45
CA GLU A 27 4.78 -3.37 -7.71
C GLU A 27 3.26 -3.61 -7.69
N ASP A 28 2.65 -3.71 -8.88
CA ASP A 28 1.24 -4.09 -9.03
C ASP A 28 0.28 -3.26 -8.17
N LEU A 29 0.54 -1.94 -8.08
CA LEU A 29 -0.22 -1.02 -7.24
C LEU A 29 -1.56 -0.69 -7.91
N GLU A 30 -2.65 -0.91 -7.19
CA GLU A 30 -4.01 -0.69 -7.69
C GLU A 30 -4.95 -0.20 -6.58
N ILE A 31 -6.03 0.46 -7.00
CA ILE A 31 -7.12 0.83 -6.10
C ILE A 31 -8.24 -0.18 -6.29
N VAL A 32 -8.58 -0.88 -5.21
CA VAL A 32 -9.61 -1.91 -5.18
C VAL A 32 -10.87 -1.32 -4.54
N GLN A 33 -11.99 -1.42 -5.24
CA GLN A 33 -13.31 -1.11 -4.70
C GLN A 33 -14.00 -2.42 -4.28
N HIS A 34 -14.41 -2.49 -3.01
CA HIS A 34 -15.06 -3.65 -2.42
C HIS A 34 -16.58 -3.60 -2.62
N GLU A 35 -17.24 -4.75 -2.46
CA GLU A 35 -18.70 -4.86 -2.51
C GLU A 35 -19.40 -3.96 -1.48
N SER A 36 -18.74 -3.68 -0.35
CA SER A 36 -19.22 -2.75 0.68
C SER A 36 -19.24 -1.28 0.23
N GLY A 37 -18.66 -0.96 -0.93
CA GLY A 37 -18.43 0.40 -1.40
C GLY A 37 -17.15 1.04 -0.84
N CYS A 38 -16.46 0.39 0.11
CA CYS A 38 -15.16 0.85 0.59
C CYS A 38 -14.09 0.70 -0.49
N ILE A 39 -13.06 1.55 -0.42
CA ILE A 39 -11.88 1.47 -1.28
C ILE A 39 -10.63 1.16 -0.45
N SER A 40 -9.69 0.46 -1.05
CA SER A 40 -8.37 0.18 -0.46
C SER A 40 -7.30 0.23 -1.54
N ILE A 41 -6.06 0.48 -1.15
CA ILE A 41 -4.91 0.38 -2.03
C ILE A 41 -4.33 -1.01 -1.85
N TYR A 42 -4.19 -1.75 -2.94
CA TYR A 42 -3.43 -2.98 -3.00
C TYR A 42 -2.07 -2.71 -3.61
N TRP A 43 -1.03 -3.40 -3.12
CA TRP A 43 0.25 -3.47 -3.80
C TRP A 43 1.01 -4.73 -3.40
N VAL A 44 2.01 -5.05 -4.20
CA VAL A 44 3.03 -6.07 -3.89
C VAL A 44 4.35 -5.36 -3.65
N THR A 45 5.15 -5.84 -2.71
CA THR A 45 6.49 -5.32 -2.48
C THR A 45 7.51 -6.45 -2.43
N LYS A 46 8.66 -6.23 -3.05
CA LYS A 46 9.84 -7.09 -2.92
C LYS A 46 10.78 -6.52 -1.87
N TYR A 47 11.20 -7.35 -0.93
CA TYR A 47 12.08 -6.94 0.19
C TYR A 47 13.46 -7.59 0.13
N ILE A 48 14.05 -7.57 -1.07
CA ILE A 48 15.35 -8.17 -1.34
C ILE A 48 16.44 -7.38 -0.60
N GLY A 49 17.27 -8.08 0.18
CA GLY A 49 18.36 -7.46 0.95
C GLY A 49 17.92 -6.83 2.28
N LEU A 50 16.66 -7.03 2.70
CA LEU A 50 16.18 -6.66 4.03
C LEU A 50 16.04 -7.90 4.91
N ASP A 51 16.55 -7.82 6.14
CA ASP A 51 16.38 -8.87 7.15
C ASP A 51 14.97 -8.87 7.75
N TYR A 52 14.31 -7.71 7.75
CA TYR A 52 12.94 -7.52 8.22
C TYR A 52 12.31 -6.29 7.55
N MET A 53 10.97 -6.21 7.56
CA MET A 53 10.21 -5.06 7.08
C MET A 53 9.35 -4.53 8.22
N ASN A 54 9.41 -3.22 8.45
CA ASN A 54 8.55 -2.54 9.40
C ASN A 54 7.25 -2.14 8.72
N ILE A 55 6.21 -2.93 8.95
CA ILE A 55 4.88 -2.75 8.37
C ILE A 55 4.02 -2.00 9.39
N PRO A 56 3.39 -0.87 9.01
CA PRO A 56 2.41 -0.19 9.86
C PRO A 56 1.31 -1.12 10.33
N SER A 57 0.86 -0.96 11.59
CA SER A 57 -0.15 -1.82 12.21
C SER A 57 -1.52 -1.76 11.52
N GLU A 58 -1.79 -0.65 10.85
CA GLU A 58 -3.03 -0.37 10.14
C GLU A 58 -3.08 -1.11 8.79
N TRP A 59 -1.93 -1.54 8.28
CA TRP A 59 -1.82 -2.20 6.98
C TRP A 59 -2.03 -3.70 7.12
N ILE A 60 -2.81 -4.24 6.18
CA ILE A 60 -3.16 -5.65 6.16
C ILE A 60 -2.17 -6.37 5.24
N VAL A 61 -1.41 -7.30 5.80
CA VAL A 61 -0.59 -8.23 5.00
C VAL A 61 -1.47 -9.38 4.53
N VAL A 62 -1.63 -9.53 3.22
CA VAL A 62 -2.50 -10.55 2.62
C VAL A 62 -1.74 -11.86 2.44
N THR A 63 -0.57 -11.78 1.81
CA THR A 63 0.30 -12.94 1.58
C THR A 63 1.76 -12.58 1.75
N ILE A 64 2.57 -13.55 2.18
CA ILE A 64 4.03 -13.46 2.20
C ILE A 64 4.57 -14.67 1.44
N ASP A 65 5.27 -14.41 0.34
CA ASP A 65 6.10 -15.39 -0.34
C ASP A 65 7.55 -15.24 0.14
N TRP A 66 7.97 -16.15 1.02
CA TRP A 66 9.31 -16.15 1.60
C TRP A 66 10.41 -16.52 0.59
N LYS A 67 10.06 -17.30 -0.44
CA LYS A 67 11.01 -17.75 -1.47
C LYS A 67 11.32 -16.61 -2.43
N GLU A 68 10.28 -15.92 -2.88
CA GLU A 68 10.39 -14.78 -3.80
C GLU A 68 10.67 -13.46 -3.07
N LYS A 69 10.66 -13.48 -1.72
CA LYS A 69 10.80 -12.29 -0.87
C LYS A 69 9.77 -11.21 -1.25
N ARG A 70 8.52 -11.64 -1.43
CA ARG A 70 7.39 -10.77 -1.79
C ARG A 70 6.36 -10.74 -0.67
N ALA A 71 5.75 -9.59 -0.45
CA ALA A 71 4.57 -9.44 0.39
C ALA A 71 3.51 -8.66 -0.38
N SER A 72 2.26 -9.10 -0.29
CA SER A 72 1.12 -8.35 -0.81
C SER A 72 0.33 -7.74 0.34
N MET A 73 -0.19 -6.54 0.12
CA MET A 73 -0.72 -5.71 1.19
C MET A 73 -1.96 -4.94 0.75
N PHE A 74 -2.82 -4.65 1.72
CA PHE A 74 -3.86 -3.63 1.62
C PHE A 74 -3.64 -2.54 2.68
N ALA A 75 -4.04 -1.33 2.33
CA ALA A 75 -4.19 -0.24 3.29
C ALA A 75 -5.37 0.65 2.90
N ASP A 76 -5.88 1.40 3.88
CA ASP A 76 -6.86 2.44 3.60
C ASP A 76 -6.14 3.62 2.90
N PRO A 77 -6.71 4.21 1.83
CA PRO A 77 -6.07 5.35 1.16
C PRO A 77 -5.84 6.55 2.09
N SER A 78 -6.62 6.68 3.17
CA SER A 78 -6.44 7.73 4.17
C SER A 78 -5.17 7.57 5.01
N ASP A 79 -4.59 6.37 5.14
CA ASP A 79 -3.35 6.13 5.90
C ASP A 79 -2.13 6.88 5.32
N PHE A 80 -2.22 7.25 4.04
CA PHE A 80 -1.19 7.96 3.28
C PHE A 80 -1.45 9.46 3.20
N MET A 81 -2.69 9.87 3.47
CA MET A 81 -3.10 11.27 3.45
C MET A 81 -2.78 11.87 4.82
N VAL A 82 -1.50 12.10 5.08
CA VAL A 82 -1.08 12.90 6.23
C VAL A 82 -1.68 14.29 6.03
N TYR A 83 -2.68 14.64 6.83
CA TYR A 83 -3.35 15.93 6.76
C TYR A 83 -2.30 17.04 6.83
N THR A 84 -2.07 17.72 5.71
CA THR A 84 -1.54 19.08 5.73
C THR A 84 -2.60 19.93 6.45
N THR A 85 -2.44 20.05 7.77
CA THR A 85 -3.15 21.04 8.58
C THR A 85 -2.35 22.33 8.56
#